data_AF-A0A9K3NLS4-F1
#
_entry.id   AF-A0A9K3NLS4-F1
#
_cell.length_a   1.000
_cell.length_b   1.000
_cell.length_c   1.000
_cell.angle_alpha   90.00
_cell.angle_beta   90.00
_cell.angle_gamma   90.00
#
_symmetry.space_group_name_H-M   'P 1'
#
loop_
_entity.id
_entity.type
_entity.pdbx_description
1 polymer ?
#
loop_
_entity_poly.entity_id
_entity_poly.type
_entity_poly.pdbx_seq_one_letter_code
_entity_poly.pdbx_strand_id
1 'polypeptide(L)'
;MEEEFYNAFATPISIAQNTMLENETGTMQKPPKLMNIEEYKGWEERFENWVQANYLDAWECVEMKYVRPMNDDEEIIVIKDLSAEEKKKYKDEKMMTSLLHQAVKEDILVLLQHNGTAYSIWKALKSKFVGSKEMIKNKKRF
;
A
#
# COMPACT_ATOMS: atom_id res chain seq x y z
N MET A 1 -9.40 -13.70 -29.65
CA MET A 1 -9.38 -13.09 -30.99
C MET A 1 -9.58 -11.57 -30.95
N GLU A 2 -10.34 -11.01 -30.00
CA GLU A 2 -10.42 -9.54 -29.81
C GLU A 2 -9.18 -8.93 -29.10
N GLU A 3 -8.58 -9.63 -28.13
CA GLU A 3 -7.36 -9.15 -27.43
C GLU A 3 -6.13 -9.04 -28.35
N GLU A 4 -6.03 -9.91 -29.37
CA GLU A 4 -4.92 -9.90 -30.33
C GLU A 4 -4.99 -8.71 -31.30
N PHE A 5 -6.20 -8.23 -31.61
CA PHE A 5 -6.39 -7.05 -32.46
C PHE A 5 -6.07 -5.75 -31.72
N TYR A 6 -6.35 -5.69 -30.42
CA TYR A 6 -6.04 -4.51 -29.59
C TYR A 6 -4.52 -4.30 -29.44
N ASN A 7 -3.77 -5.40 -29.35
CA ASN A 7 -2.31 -5.36 -29.22
C ASN A 7 -1.59 -4.91 -30.50
N ALA A 8 -2.22 -5.02 -31.68
CA ALA A 8 -1.59 -4.65 -32.95
C ALA A 8 -1.53 -3.12 -33.20
N PHE A 9 -2.24 -2.30 -32.41
CA PHE A 9 -2.32 -0.84 -32.59
C PHE A 9 -1.75 -0.01 -31.43
N ALA A 10 -1.34 -0.64 -30.34
CA ALA A 10 -0.76 0.08 -29.20
C ALA A 10 0.69 0.46 -29.51
N THR A 11 0.91 1.72 -29.88
CA THR A 11 2.27 2.26 -30.00
C THR A 11 2.95 2.33 -28.62
N PRO A 12 4.29 2.29 -28.54
CA PRO A 12 5.00 2.43 -27.26
C PRO A 12 4.59 3.69 -26.45
N ILE A 13 4.20 4.77 -27.14
CA ILE A 13 3.75 6.01 -26.53
C ILE A 13 2.39 5.83 -25.85
N SER A 14 1.42 5.18 -26.49
CA SER A 14 0.10 4.93 -25.89
C SER A 14 0.18 3.95 -24.72
N ILE A 15 1.08 2.96 -24.79
CA ILE A 15 1.31 2.03 -23.67
C ILE A 15 1.86 2.79 -22.45
N ALA A 16 2.86 3.65 -22.65
CA ALA A 16 3.45 4.43 -21.56
C ALA A 16 2.42 5.39 -20.92
N GLN A 17 1.58 6.03 -21.73
CA GLN A 17 0.50 6.90 -21.25
C GLN A 17 -0.53 6.13 -20.42
N ASN A 18 -0.94 4.95 -20.87
CA ASN A 18 -1.87 4.10 -20.12
C ASN A 18 -1.26 3.65 -18.79
N THR A 19 0.00 3.21 -18.78
CA THR A 19 0.70 2.83 -17.54
C THR A 19 0.83 4.00 -16.57
N MET A 20 1.08 5.22 -17.06
CA MET A 20 1.10 6.42 -16.21
C MET A 20 -0.26 6.68 -15.57
N LEU A 21 -1.34 6.62 -16.36
CA LEU A 21 -2.70 6.80 -15.86
C LEU A 21 -3.07 5.73 -14.83
N GLU A 22 -2.75 4.46 -15.10
CA GLU A 22 -2.98 3.36 -14.15
C GLU A 22 -2.21 3.56 -12.84
N ASN A 23 -0.98 4.07 -12.88
CA ASN A 23 -0.23 4.39 -11.67
C ASN A 23 -0.88 5.56 -10.91
N GLU A 24 -1.45 6.55 -11.60
CA GLU A 24 -2.09 7.68 -10.94
C GLU A 24 -3.41 7.31 -10.27
N THR A 25 -4.29 6.57 -10.95
CA THR A 25 -5.66 6.30 -10.49
C THR A 25 -5.88 4.92 -9.90
N GLY A 26 -4.96 3.98 -10.15
CA GLY A 26 -5.19 2.56 -9.92
C GLY A 26 -6.08 1.92 -10.99
N THR A 27 -6.30 0.63 -10.86
CA THR A 27 -7.18 -0.19 -11.70
C THR A 27 -8.20 -0.93 -10.83
N MET A 28 -9.08 -1.75 -11.43
CA MET A 28 -9.97 -2.62 -10.64
C MET A 28 -9.22 -3.66 -9.82
N GLN A 29 -7.97 -3.98 -10.20
CA GLN A 29 -7.19 -5.06 -9.57
C GLN A 29 -6.05 -4.54 -8.70
N LYS A 30 -5.55 -3.33 -8.99
CA LYS A 30 -4.36 -2.78 -8.35
C LYS A 30 -4.59 -1.37 -7.84
N PRO A 31 -4.09 -1.02 -6.65
CA PRO A 31 -4.16 0.34 -6.13
C PRO A 31 -3.30 1.31 -6.97
N PRO A 32 -3.56 2.64 -6.88
CA PRO A 32 -2.66 3.65 -7.44
C PRO A 32 -1.26 3.52 -6.83
N LYS A 33 -0.23 3.83 -7.62
CA LYS A 33 1.17 3.63 -7.27
C LYS A 33 1.88 4.94 -6.94
N LEU A 34 2.51 4.97 -5.77
CA LEU A 34 3.39 6.05 -5.33
C LEU A 34 4.74 5.89 -6.02
N MET A 35 4.95 6.68 -7.07
CA MET A 35 6.19 6.66 -7.85
C MET A 35 7.27 7.53 -7.21
N ASN A 36 6.87 8.61 -6.52
CA ASN A 36 7.76 9.52 -5.82
C ASN A 36 7.15 9.97 -4.47
N ILE A 37 7.96 10.06 -3.41
CA ILE A 37 7.54 10.53 -2.08
C ILE A 37 6.99 11.97 -2.09
N GLU A 38 7.38 12.83 -3.03
CA GLU A 38 6.81 14.17 -3.14
C GLU A 38 5.30 14.15 -3.49
N GLU A 39 4.84 13.11 -4.18
CA GLU A 39 3.44 12.92 -4.60
C GLU A 39 2.57 12.35 -3.47
N TYR A 40 3.19 11.97 -2.34
CA TYR A 40 2.54 11.25 -1.24
C TYR A 40 1.21 11.87 -0.84
N LYS A 41 1.12 13.20 -0.68
CA LYS A 41 -0.13 13.84 -0.24
C LYS A 41 -1.30 13.60 -1.20
N GLY A 42 -1.05 13.66 -2.51
CA GLY A 42 -2.09 13.39 -3.50
C GLY A 42 -2.38 11.90 -3.63
N TRP A 43 -1.33 11.08 -3.53
CA TRP A 43 -1.45 9.63 -3.59
C TRP A 43 -2.18 9.03 -2.39
N GLU A 44 -1.93 9.53 -1.17
CA GLU A 44 -2.51 9.02 0.09
C GLU A 44 -4.04 8.99 0.03
N GLU A 45 -4.66 10.09 -0.40
CA GLU A 45 -6.11 10.19 -0.54
C GLU A 45 -6.66 9.21 -1.60
N ARG A 46 -5.98 9.08 -2.75
CA ARG A 46 -6.40 8.14 -3.80
C ARG A 46 -6.25 6.70 -3.37
N PHE A 47 -5.15 6.37 -2.69
CA PHE A 47 -4.90 5.04 -2.16
C PHE A 47 -5.91 4.67 -1.08
N GLU A 48 -6.14 5.55 -0.12
CA GLU A 48 -7.12 5.36 0.94
C GLU A 48 -8.52 5.11 0.37
N ASN A 49 -8.99 5.98 -0.54
CA ASN A 49 -10.30 5.83 -1.17
C ASN A 49 -10.41 4.50 -1.94
N TRP A 50 -9.37 4.14 -2.70
CA TRP A 50 -9.36 2.89 -3.46
C TRP A 50 -9.40 1.67 -2.53
N VAL A 51 -8.61 1.66 -1.46
CA VAL A 51 -8.57 0.52 -0.53
C VAL A 51 -9.87 0.43 0.26
N GLN A 52 -10.42 1.52 0.77
CA GLN A 52 -11.68 1.49 1.50
C GLN A 52 -12.85 1.04 0.62
N ALA A 53 -12.86 1.40 -0.67
CA ALA A 53 -13.91 0.95 -1.59
C ALA A 53 -13.84 -0.55 -1.90
N ASN A 54 -12.65 -1.16 -1.91
CA ASN A 54 -12.45 -2.54 -2.38
C ASN A 54 -12.12 -3.55 -1.26
N TYR A 55 -11.49 -3.09 -0.18
CA TYR A 55 -10.89 -3.90 0.90
C TYR A 55 -11.00 -3.19 2.26
N LEU A 56 -12.20 -2.71 2.62
CA LEU A 56 -12.43 -1.95 3.85
C LEU A 56 -11.92 -2.67 5.12
N ASP A 57 -12.16 -3.96 5.25
CA ASP A 57 -11.71 -4.73 6.41
C ASP A 57 -10.17 -4.78 6.53
N ALA A 58 -9.47 -4.80 5.39
CA ALA A 58 -8.02 -4.75 5.36
C ALA A 58 -7.49 -3.37 5.74
N TRP A 59 -8.21 -2.30 5.38
CA TRP A 59 -7.85 -0.92 5.76
C TRP A 59 -7.73 -0.75 7.27
N GLU A 60 -8.55 -1.42 8.06
CA GLU A 60 -8.48 -1.34 9.53
C GLU A 60 -7.07 -1.67 10.06
N CYS A 61 -6.30 -2.50 9.36
CA CYS A 61 -4.94 -2.89 9.77
C CYS A 61 -3.90 -1.75 9.68
N VAL A 62 -4.18 -0.67 8.94
CA VAL A 62 -3.31 0.52 8.97
C VAL A 62 -3.69 1.51 10.06
N GLU A 63 -4.93 1.46 10.54
CA GLU A 63 -5.45 2.29 11.63
C GLU A 63 -5.18 1.64 13.00
N MET A 64 -5.38 0.33 13.10
CA MET A 64 -5.17 -0.49 14.29
C MET A 64 -4.15 -1.59 14.02
N LYS A 65 -3.07 -1.58 14.79
CA LYS A 65 -2.01 -2.57 14.66
C LYS A 65 -2.56 -3.98 14.92
N TYR A 66 -2.45 -4.85 13.91
CA TYR A 66 -2.73 -6.27 14.09
C TYR A 66 -1.80 -6.91 15.12
N VAL A 67 -2.36 -7.75 15.98
CA VAL A 67 -1.63 -8.56 16.97
C VAL A 67 -1.99 -10.02 16.75
N ARG A 68 -0.97 -10.89 16.72
CA ARG A 68 -1.19 -12.33 16.62
C ARG A 68 -1.84 -12.84 17.92
N PRO A 69 -2.94 -13.60 17.84
CA PRO A 69 -3.53 -14.22 19.02
C PRO A 69 -2.53 -15.12 19.74
N MET A 70 -2.63 -15.12 21.06
CA MET A 70 -1.84 -15.96 21.97
C MET A 70 -2.76 -16.90 22.75
N ASN A 71 -2.27 -18.08 23.11
CA ASN A 71 -2.96 -18.98 24.01
C ASN A 71 -2.78 -18.55 25.49
N ASP A 72 -3.33 -19.35 26.41
CA ASP A 72 -3.23 -19.11 27.86
C ASP A 72 -1.79 -19.14 28.39
N ASP A 73 -0.86 -19.75 27.64
CA ASP A 73 0.57 -19.85 27.94
C ASP A 73 1.40 -18.70 27.31
N GLU A 74 0.75 -17.66 26.78
CA GLU A 74 1.37 -16.53 26.07
C GLU A 74 2.13 -16.91 24.78
N GLU A 75 1.86 -18.10 24.23
CA GLU A 75 2.45 -18.57 22.97
C GLU A 75 1.58 -18.18 21.77
N ILE A 76 2.22 -17.82 20.65
CA ILE A 76 1.52 -17.46 19.42
C ILE A 76 0.75 -18.67 18.88
N ILE A 77 -0.55 -18.50 18.68
CA ILE A 77 -1.40 -19.52 18.07
C ILE A 77 -0.99 -19.71 16.61
N VAL A 78 -0.75 -20.97 16.23
CA VAL A 78 -0.42 -21.35 14.84
C VAL A 78 -1.64 -21.18 13.93
N ILE A 79 -1.39 -20.89 12.65
CA ILE A 79 -2.46 -20.49 11.70
C ILE A 79 -3.59 -21.53 11.60
N LYS A 80 -3.26 -22.83 11.70
CA LYS A 80 -4.24 -23.92 11.62
C LYS A 80 -5.29 -23.85 12.75
N ASP A 81 -4.88 -23.40 13.93
CA ASP A 81 -5.66 -23.45 15.16
C ASP A 81 -6.39 -22.12 15.45
N LEU A 82 -6.17 -21.10 14.62
CA LEU A 82 -6.93 -19.85 14.67
C LEU A 82 -8.42 -20.10 14.36
N SER A 83 -9.29 -19.42 15.10
CA SER A 83 -10.72 -19.34 14.83
C SER A 83 -11.00 -18.68 13.47
N ALA A 84 -12.24 -18.78 12.99
CA ALA A 84 -12.63 -18.17 11.72
C ALA A 84 -12.43 -16.64 11.71
N GLU A 85 -12.74 -15.97 12.82
CA GLU A 85 -12.57 -14.52 12.96
C GLU A 85 -11.09 -14.14 12.99
N GLU A 86 -10.26 -14.88 13.72
CA GLU A 86 -8.81 -14.61 13.79
C GLU A 86 -8.12 -14.88 12.45
N LYS A 87 -8.54 -15.92 11.72
CA LYS A 87 -8.08 -16.18 10.35
C LYS A 87 -8.46 -15.03 9.42
N LYS A 88 -9.64 -14.45 9.59
CA LYS A 88 -10.06 -13.28 8.84
C LYS A 88 -9.14 -12.08 9.13
N LYS A 89 -8.95 -11.72 10.39
CA LYS A 89 -8.03 -10.62 10.80
C LYS A 89 -6.59 -10.84 10.29
N TYR A 90 -6.10 -12.08 10.34
CA TYR A 90 -4.79 -12.42 9.80
C TYR A 90 -4.72 -12.24 8.27
N LYS A 91 -5.76 -12.66 7.54
CA LYS A 91 -5.86 -12.44 6.09
C LYS A 91 -5.94 -10.96 5.75
N ASP A 92 -6.69 -10.18 6.51
CA ASP A 92 -6.86 -8.75 6.33
C ASP A 92 -5.50 -8.02 6.49
N GLU A 93 -4.71 -8.36 7.51
CA GLU A 93 -3.33 -7.85 7.68
C GLU A 93 -2.44 -8.20 6.49
N LYS A 94 -2.49 -9.45 6.00
CA LYS A 94 -1.70 -9.89 4.84
C LYS A 94 -2.14 -9.23 3.55
N MET A 95 -3.44 -9.02 3.37
CA MET A 95 -4.00 -8.30 2.23
C MET A 95 -3.51 -6.86 2.24
N MET A 96 -3.67 -6.14 3.36
CA MET A 96 -3.25 -4.75 3.46
C MET A 96 -1.74 -4.58 3.25
N THR A 97 -0.94 -5.49 3.81
CA THR A 97 0.51 -5.54 3.58
C THR A 97 0.81 -5.71 2.09
N SER A 98 0.11 -6.62 1.38
CA SER A 98 0.29 -6.81 -0.05
C SER A 98 -0.09 -5.57 -0.86
N LEU A 99 -1.20 -4.92 -0.52
CA LEU A 99 -1.65 -3.70 -1.18
C LEU A 99 -0.63 -2.58 -1.05
N LEU A 100 -0.02 -2.40 0.14
CA LEU A 100 1.04 -1.41 0.35
C LEU A 100 2.29 -1.71 -0.48
N HIS A 101 2.72 -2.98 -0.58
CA HIS A 101 3.86 -3.35 -1.43
C HIS A 101 3.58 -3.11 -2.91
N GLN A 102 2.33 -3.30 -3.37
CA GLN A 102 1.96 -3.03 -4.76
C GLN A 102 1.90 -1.52 -5.05
N ALA A 103 1.39 -0.76 -4.08
CA ALA A 103 1.10 0.65 -4.22
C ALA A 103 2.30 1.57 -3.96
N VAL A 104 3.42 1.07 -3.43
CA VAL A 104 4.59 1.88 -3.15
C VAL A 104 5.77 1.37 -3.97
N LYS A 105 6.47 2.28 -4.66
CA LYS A 105 7.70 1.92 -5.36
C LYS A 105 8.73 1.35 -4.39
N GLU A 106 9.37 0.25 -4.77
CA GLU A 106 10.35 -0.47 -3.92
C GLU A 106 11.44 0.45 -3.35
N ASP A 107 11.99 1.36 -4.17
CA ASP A 107 13.01 2.33 -3.73
C ASP A 107 12.54 3.23 -2.57
N ILE A 108 11.23 3.48 -2.45
CA ILE A 108 10.66 4.22 -1.33
C ILE A 108 10.54 3.30 -0.12
N LEU A 109 10.00 2.08 -0.30
CA LEU A 109 9.80 1.09 0.77
C LEU A 109 11.10 0.76 1.51
N VAL A 110 12.19 0.48 0.78
CA VAL A 110 13.49 0.10 1.38
C VAL A 110 14.11 1.22 2.23
N LEU A 111 13.68 2.48 2.04
CA LEU A 111 14.14 3.62 2.82
C LEU A 111 13.30 3.89 4.07
N LEU A 112 12.22 3.14 4.28
CA LEU A 112 11.35 3.27 5.44
C LEU A 112 11.86 2.42 6.61
N GLN A 113 11.75 2.96 7.82
CA GLN A 113 11.97 2.19 9.03
C GLN A 113 10.65 1.55 9.46
N HIS A 114 10.41 0.31 9.03
CA HIS A 114 9.20 -0.44 9.37
C HIS A 114 9.54 -1.89 9.77
N ASN A 115 8.61 -2.58 10.42
CA ASN A 115 8.76 -3.98 10.80
C ASN A 115 7.98 -4.96 9.90
N GLY A 116 7.45 -4.46 8.78
CA GLY A 116 6.77 -5.26 7.76
C GLY A 116 5.28 -5.48 8.01
N THR A 117 4.73 -4.96 9.12
CA THR A 117 3.27 -4.90 9.34
C THR A 117 2.65 -3.76 8.55
N ALA A 118 1.40 -3.92 8.12
CA ALA A 118 0.66 -2.88 7.38
C ALA A 118 0.67 -1.54 8.15
N TYR A 119 0.37 -1.60 9.45
CA TYR A 119 0.45 -0.46 10.36
C TYR A 119 1.81 0.25 10.34
N SER A 120 2.90 -0.52 10.46
CA SER A 120 4.24 0.06 10.52
C SER A 120 4.68 0.70 9.20
N ILE A 121 4.33 0.09 8.07
CA ILE A 121 4.63 0.61 6.73
C ILE A 121 3.87 1.92 6.53
N TRP A 122 2.56 1.94 6.82
CA TRP A 122 1.73 3.13 6.69
C TRP A 122 2.20 4.29 7.57
N LYS A 123 2.50 4.02 8.85
CA LYS A 123 3.09 5.01 9.77
C LYS A 123 4.42 5.55 9.26
N ALA A 124 5.30 4.67 8.78
CA ALA A 124 6.61 5.08 8.27
C ALA A 124 6.49 5.98 7.04
N LEU A 125 5.56 5.70 6.12
CA LEU A 125 5.26 6.55 4.97
C LEU A 125 4.82 7.95 5.40
N LYS A 126 3.83 8.04 6.29
CA LYS A 126 3.34 9.31 6.88
C LYS A 126 4.49 10.12 7.46
N SER A 127 5.32 9.49 8.29
CA SER A 127 6.48 10.13 8.93
C SER A 127 7.53 10.58 7.92
N LYS A 128 7.86 9.75 6.92
CA LYS A 128 8.84 10.08 5.87
C LYS A 128 8.44 11.33 5.11
N PHE A 129 7.17 11.44 4.74
CA PHE A 129 6.64 12.60 4.02
C PHE A 129 6.72 13.90 4.84
N VAL A 130 6.36 13.85 6.13
CA VAL A 130 6.47 15.01 7.04
C VAL A 130 7.93 15.46 7.16
N GLY A 131 8.86 14.52 7.38
CA GLY A 131 10.29 14.82 7.44
C GLY A 131 10.83 15.46 6.15
N SER A 132 10.44 14.94 4.98
CA SER A 132 10.83 15.52 3.68
C SER A 132 10.36 16.98 3.53
N LYS A 133 9.14 17.31 3.98
CA LYS A 133 8.62 18.69 3.95
C LYS A 133 9.43 19.63 4.84
N GLU A 134 9.80 19.20 6.04
CA GLU A 134 10.60 20.01 6.96
C GLU A 134 12.01 20.28 6.41
N MET A 135 12.64 19.26 5.80
CA MET A 135 13.94 19.42 5.14
C MET A 135 13.91 20.46 4.01
N ILE A 136 12.86 20.47 3.18
CA ILE A 136 12.69 21.44 2.10
C ILE A 136 12.48 22.86 2.64
N LYS A 137 11.67 23.02 3.70
CA LYS A 137 11.46 24.32 4.35
C LYS A 137 12.76 24.89 4.91
N ASN A 138 13.61 24.05 5.51
CA ASN A 138 14.88 24.48 6.08
C ASN A 138 15.90 24.90 4.99
N LYS A 139 15.95 24.21 3.85
CA LYS A 139 16.83 24.59 2.73
C LYS A 139 16.48 25.92 2.06
N LYS A 140 15.23 26.36 2.12
CA LYS A 140 14.78 27.66 1.56
C LYS A 140 15.05 28.87 2.47
N ARG A 141 15.54 28.63 3.70
CA ARG A 141 15.83 29.68 4.70
C ARG A 141 17.31 30.06 4.76
N PHE A 142 18.16 29.39 3.97
CA PHE A 142 19.57 29.73 3.74
C PHE A 142 19.71 30.36 2.36
#